data_AF-A0AAQ3KGG4-F1
#
_entry.id   AF-A0AAQ3KGG4-F1
#
_cell.length_a   1.000
_cell.length_b   1.000
_cell.length_c   1.000
_cell.angle_alpha   90.00
_cell.angle_beta   90.00
_cell.angle_gamma   90.00
#
_symmetry.space_group_name_H-M   'P 1'
#
loop_
_entity.id
_entity.type
_entity.pdbx_description
1 polymer ?
#
loop_
_entity_poly.entity_id
_entity_poly.type
_entity_poly.pdbx_seq_one_letter_code
_entity_poly.pdbx_strand_id
1 'polypeptide(L)'
;MFDMEYARWLEEHHRLMCDPRAAVQEHLPENELRMFVDHCLRHYEHLMNLKSLIIKSDIFHLISGIWVTPAKRCFMWIAGFRPSDLLKVMLRHVEPLTEGCTDSGSVRGLQQSAQETEEALSHAMEALHRSLADAVVSDALSCPLNMPNYMVQMAIAMDKLTT
;
A
#
# COMPACT_ATOMS: atom_id res chain seq x y z
N MET A 1 -17.99 -12.38 -2.71
CA MET A 1 -18.83 -11.64 -1.73
C MET A 1 -18.06 -10.46 -1.12
N PHE A 2 -16.83 -10.68 -0.61
CA PHE A 2 -15.99 -9.61 -0.04
C PHE A 2 -15.81 -8.40 -0.96
N ASP A 3 -15.44 -8.60 -2.24
CA ASP A 3 -15.17 -7.47 -3.14
C ASP A 3 -16.39 -6.55 -3.34
N MET A 4 -17.59 -7.13 -3.39
CA MET A 4 -18.84 -6.38 -3.52
C MET A 4 -19.14 -5.57 -2.25
N GLU A 5 -19.00 -6.17 -1.06
CA GLU A 5 -19.22 -5.45 0.20
C GLU A 5 -18.14 -4.39 0.44
N TYR A 6 -16.89 -4.66 0.04
CA TYR A 6 -15.81 -3.67 0.08
C TYR A 6 -16.05 -2.51 -0.89
N ALA A 7 -16.59 -2.77 -2.08
CA ALA A 7 -16.96 -1.72 -3.02
C ALA A 7 -18.05 -0.80 -2.43
N ARG A 8 -19.10 -1.37 -1.83
CA ARG A 8 -20.13 -0.59 -1.12
C ARG A 8 -19.55 0.20 0.05
N TRP A 9 -18.65 -0.41 0.82
CA TRP A 9 -17.95 0.27 1.90
C TRP A 9 -17.15 1.47 1.36
N LEU A 10 -16.48 1.33 0.21
CA LEU A 10 -15.68 2.40 -0.39
C LEU A 10 -16.52 3.57 -0.88
N GLU A 11 -17.70 3.29 -1.45
CA GLU A 11 -18.67 4.32 -1.85
C GLU A 11 -19.10 5.16 -0.64
N GLU A 12 -19.44 4.49 0.47
CA GLU A 12 -19.82 5.16 1.71
C GLU A 12 -18.64 5.89 2.36
N HIS A 13 -17.43 5.34 2.28
CA HIS A 13 -16.21 5.95 2.82
C HIS A 13 -15.96 7.34 2.23
N HIS A 14 -16.15 7.50 0.91
CA HIS A 14 -15.93 8.79 0.26
C HIS A 14 -16.86 9.88 0.83
N ARG A 15 -18.12 9.52 1.10
CA ARG A 15 -19.09 10.42 1.73
C ARG A 15 -18.69 10.76 3.16
N LEU A 16 -18.37 9.73 3.96
CA LEU A 16 -18.02 9.88 5.38
C LEU A 16 -16.73 10.65 5.65
N MET A 17 -15.83 10.80 4.68
CA MET A 17 -14.60 11.58 4.86
C MET A 17 -14.78 13.07 4.57
N CYS A 18 -15.86 13.46 3.90
CA CYS A 18 -16.19 14.85 3.61
C CYS A 18 -16.87 15.53 4.80
N ASP A 19 -17.79 14.84 5.47
CA ASP A 19 -18.63 15.41 6.53
C ASP A 19 -17.83 15.88 7.78
N PRO A 20 -16.84 15.12 8.30
CA PRO A 20 -16.06 15.56 9.46
C PRO A 20 -15.19 16.77 9.14
N ARG A 21 -14.71 16.89 7.90
CA ARG A 21 -13.92 18.05 7.45
C ARG A 21 -14.79 19.30 7.45
N ALA A 22 -16.01 19.21 6.92
CA ALA A 22 -16.97 20.30 6.93
C ALA A 22 -17.35 20.69 8.37
N ALA A 23 -17.66 19.71 9.23
CA ALA A 23 -17.99 19.91 10.64
C ALA A 23 -16.89 20.67 11.42
N VAL A 24 -15.62 20.34 11.16
CA VAL A 24 -14.47 21.05 11.75
C VAL A 24 -14.36 22.48 11.20
N GLN A 25 -14.57 22.69 9.90
CA GLN A 25 -14.53 24.03 9.28
C GLN A 25 -15.65 24.94 9.79
N GLU A 26 -16.83 24.38 10.08
CA GLU A 26 -17.99 25.08 10.64
C GLU A 26 -17.89 25.30 12.15
N HIS A 27 -16.82 24.85 12.80
CA HIS A 27 -16.60 24.97 14.24
C HIS A 27 -17.76 24.39 15.07
N LEU A 28 -18.28 23.23 14.64
CA LEU A 28 -19.34 22.54 15.38
C LEU A 28 -18.90 22.18 16.81
N PRO A 29 -19.83 22.16 17.75
CA PRO A 29 -19.54 21.83 19.14
C PRO A 29 -19.03 20.38 19.29
N GLU A 30 -18.23 20.14 20.32
CA GLU A 30 -17.50 18.87 20.53
C GLU A 30 -18.42 17.63 20.57
N ASN A 31 -19.64 17.77 21.11
CA ASN A 31 -20.63 16.70 21.14
C ASN A 31 -21.01 16.22 19.74
N GLU A 32 -21.14 17.14 18.79
CA GLU A 32 -21.46 16.85 17.39
C GLU A 32 -20.26 16.27 16.66
N LEU A 33 -19.07 16.82 16.88
CA LEU A 33 -17.81 16.25 16.38
C LEU A 33 -17.62 14.80 16.83
N ARG A 34 -17.96 14.48 18.08
CA ARG A 34 -17.88 13.12 18.61
C ARG A 34 -18.78 12.15 17.85
N MET A 35 -19.97 12.58 17.41
CA MET A 35 -20.86 11.74 16.61
C MET A 35 -20.24 11.36 15.26
N PHE A 36 -19.54 12.29 14.61
CA PHE A 36 -18.81 12.00 13.37
C PHE A 36 -17.68 11.00 13.62
N VAL A 37 -16.90 11.17 14.69
CA VAL A 37 -15.85 10.21 15.08
C VAL A 37 -16.44 8.82 15.34
N ASP A 38 -17.52 8.73 16.11
CA ASP A 38 -18.20 7.46 16.40
C ASP A 38 -18.74 6.79 15.13
N HIS A 39 -19.18 7.60 14.16
CA HIS A 39 -19.61 7.10 12.86
C HIS A 39 -18.43 6.56 12.03
N CYS A 40 -17.32 7.29 11.96
CA CYS A 40 -16.09 6.84 11.30
C CYS A 40 -15.57 5.54 11.94
N LEU A 41 -15.55 5.44 13.26
CA LEU A 41 -15.10 4.25 13.98
C LEU A 41 -15.95 3.02 13.64
N ARG A 42 -17.28 3.14 13.69
CA ARG A 42 -18.19 2.05 13.28
C ARG A 42 -18.01 1.65 11.82
N HIS A 43 -17.76 2.63 10.96
CA HIS A 43 -17.49 2.38 9.55
C HIS A 43 -16.18 1.57 9.35
N TYR A 44 -15.10 1.90 10.07
CA TYR A 44 -13.87 1.11 10.03
C TYR A 44 -14.01 -0.26 10.71
N GLU A 45 -14.79 -0.36 11.79
CA GLU A 45 -15.11 -1.64 12.44
C GLU A 45 -15.79 -2.60 11.45
N HIS A 46 -16.72 -2.09 10.63
CA HIS A 46 -17.32 -2.88 9.56
C HIS A 46 -16.29 -3.43 8.57
N LEU A 47 -15.32 -2.60 8.13
CA LEU A 47 -14.24 -3.07 7.26
C LEU A 47 -13.39 -4.14 7.93
N MET A 48 -13.06 -3.98 9.21
CA MET A 48 -12.27 -4.98 9.96
C MET A 48 -13.04 -6.29 10.09
N ASN A 49 -14.36 -6.25 10.27
CA ASN A 49 -15.20 -7.44 10.28
C ASN A 49 -15.24 -8.14 8.92
N LEU A 50 -15.39 -7.39 7.82
CA LEU A 50 -15.29 -7.95 6.46
C LEU A 50 -13.93 -8.62 6.23
N LYS A 51 -12.84 -7.97 6.66
CA LYS A 51 -11.49 -8.53 6.58
C LYS A 51 -11.33 -9.79 7.45
N SER A 52 -11.87 -9.79 8.66
CA SER A 52 -11.83 -10.97 9.55
C SER A 52 -12.52 -12.18 8.92
N LEU A 53 -13.66 -11.96 8.26
CA LEU A 53 -14.39 -13.03 7.56
C LEU A 53 -13.56 -13.62 6.42
N ILE A 54 -12.98 -12.77 5.56
CA ILE A 54 -12.18 -13.28 4.43
C ILE A 54 -10.87 -13.92 4.89
N ILE A 55 -10.22 -13.44 5.96
CA ILE A 55 -9.01 -14.08 6.52
C ILE A 55 -9.29 -15.54 6.90
N LYS A 56 -10.46 -15.81 7.48
CA LYS A 56 -10.84 -17.15 7.93
C LYS A 56 -11.15 -18.11 6.78
N SER A 57 -11.53 -17.59 5.61
CA SER A 57 -11.88 -18.41 4.45
C SER A 57 -10.79 -18.48 3.39
N ASP A 58 -10.16 -17.35 3.09
CA ASP A 58 -9.17 -17.18 2.01
C ASP A 58 -8.28 -15.95 2.29
N ILE A 59 -7.16 -16.19 2.95
CA ILE A 59 -6.17 -15.15 3.26
C ILE A 59 -5.45 -14.62 2.00
N PHE A 60 -5.37 -15.41 0.92
CA PHE A 60 -4.72 -14.97 -0.31
C PHE A 60 -5.56 -13.92 -1.02
N HIS A 61 -6.89 -14.06 -1.01
CA HIS A 61 -7.80 -13.02 -1.51
C HIS A 61 -7.64 -11.70 -0.74
N LEU A 62 -7.33 -11.75 0.56
CA LEU A 62 -7.03 -10.52 1.30
C LEU A 62 -5.73 -9.86 0.82
N ILE A 63 -4.65 -10.63 0.66
CA ILE A 63 -3.31 -10.06 0.38
C ILE A 63 -3.14 -9.68 -1.10
N SER A 64 -3.71 -10.48 -2.01
CA SER A 64 -3.49 -10.39 -3.46
C SER A 64 -4.76 -10.14 -4.27
N GLY A 65 -5.91 -9.98 -3.61
CA GLY A 65 -7.18 -9.75 -4.28
C GLY A 65 -7.29 -8.41 -5.01
N ILE A 66 -8.25 -8.38 -5.93
CA ILE A 66 -8.52 -7.25 -6.84
C ILE A 66 -8.99 -6.00 -6.08
N TRP A 67 -9.50 -6.16 -4.85
CA TRP A 67 -9.91 -5.08 -3.96
C TRP A 67 -8.77 -4.10 -3.59
N VAL A 68 -7.51 -4.54 -3.67
CA VAL A 68 -6.33 -3.70 -3.47
C VAL A 68 -5.87 -3.16 -4.82
N THR A 69 -5.98 -1.85 -5.00
CA THR A 69 -5.47 -1.18 -6.20
C THR A 69 -3.95 -1.30 -6.32
N PRO A 70 -3.37 -1.26 -7.53
CA PRO A 70 -1.93 -1.24 -7.71
C PRO A 70 -1.23 -0.17 -6.87
N ALA A 71 -1.80 1.04 -6.82
CA ALA A 71 -1.29 2.14 -5.99
C ALA A 71 -1.28 1.79 -4.49
N LYS A 72 -2.37 1.23 -3.94
CA LYS A 72 -2.42 0.81 -2.53
C LYS A 72 -1.38 -0.27 -2.23
N ARG A 73 -1.15 -1.20 -3.17
CA ARG A 73 -0.11 -2.24 -3.06
C ARG A 73 1.30 -1.61 -3.04
N CYS A 74 1.56 -0.63 -3.89
CA CYS A 74 2.81 0.14 -3.85
C CYS A 74 2.98 0.88 -2.51
N PHE A 75 1.91 1.48 -1.97
CA PHE A 75 1.98 2.16 -0.68
C PHE A 75 2.28 1.21 0.48
N MET A 76 1.79 -0.04 0.45
CA MET A 76 2.19 -1.04 1.45
C MET A 76 3.71 -1.26 1.42
N TRP A 77 4.28 -1.38 0.22
CA TRP A 77 5.72 -1.55 0.05
C TRP A 77 6.52 -0.35 0.58
N ILE A 78 6.12 0.86 0.18
CA ILE A 78 6.73 2.13 0.64
C ILE A 78 6.61 2.29 2.15
N ALA A 79 5.48 1.87 2.74
CA ALA A 79 5.24 1.92 4.18
C ALA A 79 6.01 0.84 4.97
N GLY A 80 6.84 0.03 4.31
CA GLY A 80 7.71 -0.95 4.97
C GLY A 80 7.08 -2.34 5.15
N PHE A 81 5.93 -2.63 4.52
CA PHE A 81 5.39 -3.99 4.54
C PHE A 81 6.34 -4.97 3.83
N ARG A 82 6.60 -6.12 4.47
CA ARG A 82 7.44 -7.21 3.95
C ARG A 82 6.65 -8.52 3.94
N PRO A 83 6.23 -9.02 2.77
CA PRO A 83 5.58 -10.32 2.63
C PRO A 83 6.33 -11.48 3.32
N SER A 84 7.67 -11.47 3.29
CA SER A 84 8.55 -12.44 3.95
C SER A 84 8.34 -12.50 5.46
N ASP A 85 8.17 -11.35 6.13
CA ASP A 85 7.88 -11.26 7.57
C ASP A 85 6.49 -11.84 7.90
N LEU A 86 5.50 -11.60 7.05
CA LEU A 86 4.17 -12.19 7.23
C LEU A 86 4.24 -13.72 7.12
N LEU A 87 4.92 -14.25 6.09
CA LEU A 87 5.12 -15.69 5.92
C LEU A 87 5.85 -16.29 7.12
N LYS A 88 6.86 -15.59 7.66
CA LYS A 88 7.59 -16.01 8.87
C LYS A 88 6.69 -16.09 10.10
N VAL A 89 5.77 -15.14 10.30
CA VAL A 89 4.79 -15.20 11.39
C VAL A 89 3.81 -16.35 11.18
N MET A 90 3.30 -16.55 9.97
CA MET A 90 2.39 -17.66 9.67
C MET A 90 3.05 -19.02 9.92
N LEU A 91 4.31 -19.19 9.51
CA LEU A 91 5.07 -20.42 9.70
C LEU A 91 5.12 -20.82 11.19
N ARG A 92 5.36 -19.85 12.09
CA ARG A 92 5.38 -20.08 13.55
C ARG A 92 4.07 -20.61 14.12
N HIS A 93 2.94 -20.31 13.49
CA HIS A 93 1.61 -20.73 13.94
C HIS A 93 1.18 -22.08 13.32
N VAL A 94 1.75 -22.45 12.17
CA VAL A 94 1.43 -23.70 11.46
C VAL A 94 2.36 -24.85 11.89
N GLU A 95 3.62 -24.55 12.24
CA GLU A 95 4.64 -25.53 12.67
C GLU A 95 4.21 -26.40 13.88
N PRO A 96 3.53 -25.88 14.92
CA PRO A 96 3.04 -26.70 16.03
C PRO A 96 1.85 -27.62 15.70
N LEU A 97 1.13 -27.33 14.61
CA LEU A 97 -0.09 -28.07 14.22
C LEU A 97 0.18 -29.25 13.27
N THR A 98 1.43 -29.41 12.84
CA THR A 98 1.77 -30.27 11.70
C THR A 98 2.94 -31.19 12.04
N GLU A 99 2.81 -32.00 13.10
CA GLU A 99 3.85 -32.94 13.55
C GLU A 99 4.14 -34.11 12.58
N GLY A 100 3.48 -34.20 11.41
CA GLY A 100 3.58 -35.41 10.56
C GLY A 100 3.45 -35.29 9.04
N CYS A 101 3.16 -34.14 8.43
CA CYS A 101 2.96 -34.08 6.97
C CYS A 101 3.63 -32.86 6.32
N THR A 102 4.83 -33.10 5.78
CA THR A 102 5.27 -32.74 4.42
C THR A 102 4.64 -31.51 3.75
N ASP A 103 5.01 -30.30 4.18
CA ASP A 103 5.07 -29.12 3.27
C ASP A 103 5.85 -27.89 3.84
N SER A 104 6.52 -28.03 4.98
CA SER A 104 7.29 -26.92 5.58
C SER A 104 8.46 -26.44 4.71
N GLY A 105 8.99 -27.30 3.83
CA GLY A 105 10.05 -26.95 2.89
C GLY A 105 9.57 -26.01 1.77
N SER A 106 8.35 -26.17 1.27
CA SER A 106 7.80 -25.34 0.18
C SER A 106 7.49 -23.93 0.69
N VAL A 107 6.88 -23.81 1.87
CA VAL A 107 6.58 -22.51 2.51
C VAL A 107 7.86 -21.77 2.91
N ARG A 108 8.89 -22.49 3.40
CA ARG A 108 10.20 -21.89 3.69
C ARG A 108 10.92 -21.44 2.42
N GLY A 109 10.85 -22.22 1.34
CA GLY A 109 11.35 -21.82 0.03
C GLY A 109 10.63 -20.58 -0.52
N LEU A 110 9.31 -20.50 -0.35
CA LEU A 110 8.53 -19.32 -0.70
C LEU A 110 8.95 -18.10 0.12
N GLN A 111 9.17 -18.26 1.43
CA GLN A 111 9.65 -17.17 2.29
C GLN A 111 11.04 -16.67 1.86
N GLN A 112 11.95 -17.58 1.51
CA GLN A 112 13.27 -17.21 0.99
C GLN A 112 13.17 -16.50 -0.36
N SER A 113 12.37 -17.03 -1.30
CA SER A 113 12.15 -16.40 -2.61
C SER A 113 11.51 -15.01 -2.48
N ALA A 114 10.55 -14.84 -1.55
CA ALA A 114 9.99 -13.55 -1.22
C ALA A 114 11.07 -12.60 -0.70
N GLN A 115 11.90 -13.03 0.26
CA GLN A 115 13.02 -12.23 0.79
C GLN A 115 13.98 -11.76 -0.32
N GLU A 116 14.38 -12.65 -1.23
CA GLU A 116 15.31 -12.32 -2.32
C GLU A 116 14.71 -11.30 -3.30
N THR A 117 13.44 -11.46 -3.67
CA THR A 117 12.73 -10.52 -4.56
C THR A 117 12.48 -9.17 -3.89
N GLU A 118 12.20 -9.17 -2.58
CA GLU A 118 12.06 -7.98 -1.74
C GLU A 118 13.36 -7.16 -1.70
N GLU A 119 14.50 -7.82 -1.46
CA GLU A 119 15.82 -7.19 -1.46
C GLU A 119 16.17 -6.63 -2.84
N ALA A 120 15.91 -7.38 -3.93
CA ALA A 120 16.13 -6.89 -5.28
C ALA A 120 15.33 -5.61 -5.59
N LEU A 121 14.07 -5.57 -5.16
CA LEU A 121 13.21 -4.39 -5.32
C LEU A 121 13.70 -3.20 -4.49
N SER A 122 14.15 -3.42 -3.26
CA SER A 122 14.75 -2.36 -2.44
C SER A 122 15.99 -1.75 -3.10
N HIS A 123 16.90 -2.58 -3.62
CA HIS A 123 18.08 -2.09 -4.36
C HIS A 123 17.67 -1.31 -5.63
N ALA A 124 16.67 -1.78 -6.36
CA ALA A 124 16.16 -1.07 -7.54
C ALA A 124 15.56 0.30 -7.17
N MET A 125 14.83 0.41 -6.07
CA MET A 125 14.31 1.69 -5.57
C MET A 125 15.43 2.64 -5.14
N GLU A 126 16.47 2.14 -4.48
CA GLU A 126 17.65 2.95 -4.11
C GLU A 126 18.43 3.44 -5.33
N ALA A 127 18.53 2.62 -6.39
CA ALA A 127 19.12 3.03 -7.66
C ALA A 127 18.29 4.12 -8.33
N LEU A 128 16.96 3.96 -8.38
CA LEU A 128 16.04 4.97 -8.90
C LEU A 128 16.12 6.29 -8.13
N HIS A 129 16.15 6.25 -6.80
CA HIS A 129 16.30 7.46 -5.99
C HIS A 129 17.61 8.19 -6.26
N ARG A 130 18.71 7.45 -6.43
CA ARG A 130 20.02 8.04 -6.80
C ARG A 130 19.97 8.66 -8.20
N SER A 131 19.45 7.94 -9.19
CA SER A 131 19.30 8.47 -10.56
C SER A 131 18.45 9.76 -10.58
N LEU A 132 17.34 9.78 -9.83
CA LEU A 132 16.50 10.96 -9.70
C LEU A 132 17.24 12.12 -9.01
N ALA A 133 17.96 11.85 -7.92
CA ALA A 133 18.75 12.87 -7.22
C ALA A 133 19.83 13.46 -8.14
N ASP A 134 20.56 12.61 -8.88
CA ASP A 134 21.56 13.04 -9.84
C ASP A 134 20.94 13.84 -11.00
N ALA A 135 19.75 13.47 -11.46
CA ALA A 135 19.01 14.21 -12.49
C ALA A 135 18.54 15.59 -12.00
N VAL A 136 18.10 15.70 -10.75
CA VAL A 136 17.67 16.97 -10.13
C VAL A 136 18.85 17.89 -9.81
N VAL A 137 19.97 17.32 -9.36
CA VAL A 137 21.21 18.06 -9.05
C VAL A 137 21.97 18.43 -10.33
N SER A 138 21.78 17.70 -11.43
CA SER A 138 22.32 18.07 -12.74
C SER A 138 21.84 19.46 -13.14
N ASP A 139 22.77 20.30 -13.59
CA ASP A 139 22.62 21.70 -14.02
C ASP A 139 21.61 21.92 -15.18
N ALA A 140 20.91 20.87 -15.62
CA ALA A 140 19.84 20.94 -16.61
C ALA A 140 18.63 21.77 -16.12
N LEU A 141 18.35 21.80 -14.81
CA LEU A 141 17.24 22.59 -14.23
C LEU A 141 17.63 24.03 -13.88
N SER A 142 18.91 24.42 -13.98
CA SER A 142 19.39 25.77 -13.64
C SER A 142 19.27 26.78 -14.80
N CYS A 143 18.81 26.35 -15.97
CA CYS A 143 18.68 27.20 -17.14
C CYS A 143 17.51 28.20 -17.00
N PRO A 144 17.67 29.47 -17.43
CA PRO A 144 16.59 30.44 -17.38
C PRO A 144 15.38 29.95 -18.19
N LEU A 145 14.18 30.10 -17.62
CA LEU A 145 12.89 29.76 -18.23
C LEU A 145 12.73 30.43 -19.60
N ASN A 146 13.07 29.71 -20.66
CA ASN A 146 12.69 30.04 -22.03
C ASN A 146 11.78 28.91 -22.52
N MET A 147 10.50 29.22 -22.77
CA MET A 147 9.42 28.27 -23.11
C MET A 147 9.75 27.22 -24.20
N PRO A 148 10.62 27.46 -25.20
CA PRO A 148 11.01 26.43 -26.17
C PRO A 148 11.87 25.28 -25.60
N ASN A 149 12.50 25.47 -24.43
CA ASN A 149 13.51 24.56 -23.89
C ASN A 149 12.92 23.44 -23.00
N TYR A 150 11.66 23.55 -22.58
CA TYR A 150 11.03 22.61 -21.64
C TYR A 150 10.87 21.19 -22.22
N MET A 151 10.46 21.06 -23.49
CA MET A 151 10.30 19.75 -24.12
C MET A 151 11.62 19.00 -24.26
N VAL A 152 12.71 19.72 -24.56
CA VAL A 152 14.06 19.15 -24.66
C VAL A 152 14.55 18.70 -23.28
N GLN A 153 14.33 19.51 -22.24
CA GLN A 153 14.69 19.14 -20.87
C GLN A 153 13.87 17.96 -20.34
N MET A 154 12.57 17.90 -20.66
CA MET A 154 11.71 16.75 -20.32
C MET A 154 12.21 15.48 -21.00
N ALA A 155 12.59 15.54 -22.29
CA ALA A 155 13.14 14.39 -23.00
C ALA A 155 14.46 13.89 -22.38
N ILE A 156 15.37 14.79 -22.00
CA ILE A 156 16.64 14.45 -21.35
C ILE A 156 16.41 13.85 -19.96
N ALA A 157 15.47 14.40 -19.19
CA ALA A 157 15.12 13.86 -17.87
C ALA A 157 14.48 12.46 -17.98
N MET A 158 13.62 12.25 -18.97
CA MET A 158 12.97 10.96 -19.24
C MET A 158 13.98 9.89 -19.65
N ASP A 159 14.94 10.22 -20.51
CA ASP A 159 16.01 9.30 -20.95
C ASP A 159 16.87 8.81 -19.76
N LYS A 160 17.19 9.71 -18.82
CA LYS A 160 17.90 9.40 -17.58
C LYS A 160 17.11 8.53 -16.59
N LEU A 161 15.78 8.59 -16.62
CA LEU A 161 14.91 7.75 -15.77
C LEU A 161 14.72 6.33 -16.31
N THR A 162 14.99 6.13 -17.60
CA THR A 162 14.86 4.83 -18.27
C THR A 162 16.12 3.97 -18.22
N THR A 163 17.21 4.46 -17.63
CA THR A 163 18.48 3.71 -17.43
C THR A 163 18.63 3.20 -16.01
#